data_AF-S5LX96-F1
#
_entry.id   AF-S5LX96-F1
#
_cell.length_a   1.000
_cell.length_b   1.000
_cell.length_c   1.000
_cell.angle_alpha   90.00
_cell.angle_beta   90.00
_cell.angle_gamma   90.00
#
_symmetry.space_group_name_H-M   'P 1'
#
loop_
_entity.id
_entity.type
_entity.pdbx_description
1 polymer ?
#
loop_
_entity_poly.entity_id
_entity_poly.type
_entity_poly.pdbx_seq_one_letter_code
_entity_poly.pdbx_strand_id
1 'polypeptide(L)' 'MNIRELLVDLSKSNSKSSYKSIATIILKNYNTGIFKNQIELAKECFVSESVLTKFAKKLGFSGFREFNFSLKNEY' A
#
# COMPACT_ATOMS: atom_id res chain seq x y z
N MET A 1 1.75 15.28 -3.34
CA MET A 1 2.28 14.35 -2.32
C MET A 1 2.89 13.21 -3.09
N ASN A 2 4.14 12.82 -2.84
CA ASN A 2 4.75 11.72 -3.58
C ASN A 2 4.41 10.39 -2.87
N ILE A 3 3.59 9.56 -3.50
CA ILE A 3 3.08 8.32 -2.90
C ILE A 3 4.21 7.34 -2.59
N ARG A 4 5.29 7.35 -3.37
CA ARG A 4 6.46 6.52 -3.15
C ARG A 4 7.24 6.95 -1.92
N GLU A 5 7.46 8.25 -1.72
CA GLU A 5 8.13 8.77 -0.52
C GLU A 5 7.36 8.40 0.75
N LEU A 6 6.03 8.55 0.72
CA LEU A 6 5.15 8.11 1.81
C LEU A 6 5.31 6.61 2.14
N LEU A 7 5.35 5.75 1.12
CA LEU A 7 5.55 4.32 1.30
C LEU A 7 6.93 3.97 1.86
N VAL A 8 7.97 4.69 1.43
CA VAL A 8 9.33 4.54 1.96
C VAL A 8 9.35 4.86 3.46
N ASP A 9 8.74 5.97 3.87
CA ASP A 9 8.71 6.36 5.29
C ASP A 9 7.94 5.35 6.15
N LEU A 10 6.80 4.87 5.68
CA LEU A 10 6.01 3.85 6.37
C LEU A 10 6.76 2.51 6.49
N SER A 11 7.47 2.11 5.45
CA SER A 11 8.29 0.89 5.44
C SER A 11 9.46 0.96 6.44
N LYS A 12 10.00 2.16 6.68
CA LYS A 12 11.09 2.40 7.63
C LYS A 12 10.61 2.57 9.06
N SER A 13 9.31 2.80 9.29
CA SER A 13 8.78 2.98 10.64
C SER A 13 9.13 1.79 11.55
N ASN A 14 9.46 2.06 12.81
CA ASN A 14 9.89 1.03 13.77
C ASN A 14 8.72 0.23 14.38
N SER A 15 7.53 0.33 13.79
CA SER A 15 6.32 -0.35 14.27
C SER A 15 6.26 -1.79 13.74
N LYS A 16 6.01 -2.78 14.61
CA LYS A 16 5.66 -4.17 14.21
C LYS A 16 4.21 -4.25 13.68
N SER A 17 3.76 -3.24 12.93
CA SER A 17 2.39 -3.16 12.46
C SER A 17 2.23 -3.81 11.09
N SER A 18 1.04 -4.35 10.82
CA SER A 18 0.68 -4.81 9.47
C SER A 18 0.86 -3.71 8.41
N TYR A 19 0.79 -2.43 8.81
CA TYR A 19 0.97 -1.28 7.92
C TYR A 19 2.40 -1.19 7.37
N LYS A 20 3.41 -1.49 8.19
CA LYS A 20 4.80 -1.58 7.74
C LYS A 20 4.96 -2.68 6.68
N SER A 21 4.41 -3.87 6.95
CA SER A 21 4.48 -5.00 6.02
C SER A 21 3.76 -4.69 4.71
N ILE A 22 2.56 -4.10 4.78
CA ILE A 22 1.78 -3.67 3.62
C ILE A 22 2.58 -2.64 2.80
N ALA A 23 3.12 -1.59 3.43
CA ALA A 23 3.91 -0.57 2.74
C ALA A 23 5.16 -1.16 2.07
N THR A 24 5.85 -2.09 2.73
CA THR A 24 7.05 -2.76 2.19
C THR A 24 6.72 -3.58 0.94
N ILE A 25 5.63 -4.36 0.98
CA ILE A 25 5.19 -5.19 -0.15
C ILE A 25 4.73 -4.31 -1.32
N ILE A 26 3.92 -3.28 -1.04
CA ILE A 26 3.48 -2.34 -2.08
C ILE A 26 4.68 -1.64 -2.71
N LEU A 27 5.64 -1.16 -1.92
CA LEU A 27 6.84 -0.49 -2.43
C LEU A 27 7.68 -1.43 -3.30
N LYS A 28 7.83 -2.70 -2.91
CA LYS A 28 8.50 -3.72 -3.73
C LYS A 28 7.79 -3.91 -5.06
N ASN A 29 6.47 -4.09 -5.04
CA ASN A 29 5.66 -4.27 -6.24
C ASN A 29 5.73 -3.03 -7.15
N TYR A 30 5.61 -1.83 -6.55
CA TYR A 30 5.75 -0.54 -7.22
C TYR A 30 7.09 -0.43 -7.94
N ASN A 31 8.21 -0.72 -7.28
CA ASN A 31 9.54 -0.67 -7.90
C ASN A 31 9.70 -1.64 -9.09
N THR A 32 8.84 -2.67 -9.18
CA THR A 32 8.79 -3.63 -10.30
C THR A 32 7.68 -3.36 -11.31
N GLY A 33 6.91 -2.26 -11.16
CA GLY A 33 5.78 -1.92 -12.03
C GLY A 33 4.56 -2.81 -11.87
N ILE A 34 4.45 -3.54 -10.75
CA ILE A 34 3.35 -4.48 -10.47
C ILE A 34 2.28 -3.79 -9.62
N PHE A 35 1.04 -3.77 -10.11
CA PHE A 35 -0.10 -3.18 -9.40
C PHE A 35 -1.23 -4.19 -9.24
N LYS A 36 -1.19 -4.92 -8.13
CA LYS A 36 -2.15 -5.98 -7.79
C LYS A 36 -3.52 -5.41 -7.46
N ASN A 37 -4.56 -6.21 -7.67
CA ASN A 37 -5.89 -5.88 -7.14
C ASN A 37 -5.94 -6.10 -5.61
N GLN A 38 -7.03 -5.68 -4.98
CA GLN A 38 -7.16 -5.69 -3.52
C GLN A 38 -7.06 -7.10 -2.93
N ILE A 39 -7.66 -8.09 -3.60
CA ILE A 39 -7.70 -9.48 -3.16
C ILE A 39 -6.30 -10.10 -3.24
N GLU A 40 -5.60 -9.88 -4.35
CA GLU A 40 -4.23 -10.37 -4.57
C GLU A 40 -3.24 -9.78 -3.57
N LEU A 41 -3.33 -8.45 -3.36
CA LEU A 41 -2.45 -7.77 -2.42
C LEU A 41 -2.76 -8.19 -0.97
N ALA A 42 -4.03 -8.42 -0.63
CA ALA A 42 -4.44 -8.86 0.70
C ALA A 42 -3.82 -10.23 1.02
N LYS A 43 -3.87 -11.17 0.07
CA LYS A 43 -3.23 -12.48 0.16
C LYS A 43 -1.72 -12.36 0.34
N GLU A 44 -1.06 -11.53 -0.48
CA GLU A 44 0.40 -11.33 -0.39
C GLU A 44 0.82 -10.70 0.94
N CYS A 45 0.02 -9.76 1.46
CA CYS A 45 0.29 -9.09 2.73
C CYS A 45 -0.13 -9.92 3.96
N PHE A 46 -0.78 -11.07 3.77
CA PHE A 46 -1.39 -11.88 4.83
C PHE A 46 -2.38 -11.07 5.71
N VAL A 47 -3.22 -10.25 5.07
CA VAL A 47 -4.25 -9.44 5.73
C VAL A 47 -5.59 -9.57 5.03
N SER A 48 -6.67 -9.10 5.65
CA SER A 48 -7.96 -8.97 4.98
C SER A 48 -7.99 -7.75 4.05
N GLU A 49 -8.87 -7.79 3.04
CA GLU A 49 -9.12 -6.63 2.17
C GLU A 49 -9.53 -5.38 2.96
N SER A 50 -10.30 -5.56 4.04
CA SER A 50 -10.70 -4.48 4.92
C SER A 50 -9.52 -3.78 5.62
N VAL A 51 -8.43 -4.51 5.90
CA VAL A 51 -7.19 -3.91 6.41
C VAL A 51 -6.52 -3.05 5.35
N LEU A 52 -6.51 -3.48 4.07
CA LEU A 52 -6.00 -2.64 2.97
C LEU A 52 -6.85 -1.40 2.75
N THR A 53 -8.17 -1.50 2.87
CA THR A 53 -9.06 -0.32 2.82
C THR A 53 -8.73 0.65 3.96
N LYS A 54 -8.55 0.15 5.19
CA LYS A 54 -8.15 0.99 6.34
C LYS A 54 -6.77 1.62 6.13
N PHE A 55 -5.82 0.85 5.57
CA PHE A 55 -4.49 1.34 5.21
C PHE A 55 -4.60 2.53 4.25
N ALA A 56 -5.29 2.36 3.11
CA ALA A 56 -5.49 3.44 2.15
C ALA A 56 -6.16 4.66 2.78
N LYS A 57 -7.20 4.46 3.60
CA LYS A 57 -7.87 5.54 4.33
C LYS A 57 -6.96 6.30 5.29
N LYS A 58 -6.07 5.59 5.99
CA LYS A 58 -5.10 6.22 6.89
C LYS A 58 -4.10 7.11 6.15
N LEU A 59 -3.86 6.84 4.87
CA LEU A 59 -3.01 7.64 4.00
C LEU A 59 -3.74 8.80 3.32
N GLY A 60 -5.03 9.00 3.59
CA GLY A 60 -5.82 10.11 3.06
C GLY A 60 -6.68 9.78 1.84
N PHE A 61 -6.69 8.53 1.37
CA PHE A 61 -7.53 8.10 0.25
C PHE A 61 -8.93 7.67 0.71
N SER A 62 -9.92 7.72 -0.16
CA SER A 62 -11.28 7.19 0.08
C SER A 62 -11.31 5.66 0.29
N GLY A 63 -10.33 4.94 -0.26
CA GLY A 63 -10.18 3.50 -0.12
C GLY A 63 -9.11 2.93 -1.04
N PHE A 64 -9.02 1.60 -1.09
CA PHE A 64 -7.96 0.91 -1.84
C PHE A 64 -8.00 1.21 -3.36
N ARG A 65 -9.19 1.34 -3.95
CA ARG A 65 -9.32 1.59 -5.40
C ARG A 65 -8.69 2.93 -5.82
N GLU A 66 -8.97 4.01 -5.09
CA GLU A 66 -8.36 5.32 -5.36
C GLU A 66 -6.85 5.31 -5.08
N PHE A 67 -6.43 4.65 -4.00
CA PHE A 67 -5.01 4.47 -3.70
C PHE A 67 -4.27 3.74 -4.84
N ASN A 68 -4.82 2.62 -5.32
CA ASN A 68 -4.22 1.84 -6.41
C ASN A 68 -4.23 2.60 -7.75
N PHE A 69 -5.24 3.42 -8.01
CA PHE A 69 -5.26 4.32 -9.15
C PHE A 69 -4.14 5.37 -9.06
N SER A 70 -3.98 5.99 -7.89
CA SER A 70 -2.94 6.98 -7.64
C SER A 70 -1.53 6.38 -7.78
N LEU A 71 -1.32 5.17 -7.28
CA LEU A 71 -0.07 4.42 -7.47
C LEU A 71 0.27 4.23 -8.95
N LYS A 72 -0.71 3.87 -9.78
CA LYS A 72 -0.50 3.67 -11.22
C LYS A 72 -0.22 4.97 -11.97
N ASN A 73 -0.80 6.08 -11.50
CA ASN A 73 -0.68 7.38 -12.14
C ASN A 73 0.63 8.11 -11.79
N GLU A 74 1.22 7.81 -10.63
CA GLU A 74 2.50 8.39 -10.17
C GLU A 74 3.75 7.54 -10.54
N TYR A 75 3.56 6.35 -11.11
CA TYR A 75 4.65 5.45 -11.54
C TYR A 75 5.37 5.95 -12.80
#